data_AF-A0A1A8WJT8-F1
#
_entry.id   AF-A0A1A8WJT8-F1
#
_cell.length_a   1.000
_cell.length_b   1.000
_cell.length_c   1.000
_cell.angle_alpha   90.00
_cell.angle_beta   90.00
_cell.angle_gamma   90.00
#
_symmetry.space_group_name_H-M   'P 1'
#
loop_
_entity.id
_entity.type
_entity.pdbx_description
1 polymer ?
#
loop_
_entity_poly.entity_id
_entity_poly.type
_entity_poly.pdbx_seq_one_letter_code
_entity_poly.pdbx_strand_id
1 'polypeptide(L)'
;MDKDLVVLPSFKFYSNLDKGNKNLIYGHNKIFFENFIKGRLNYLEHMSNIKENLLEAFIYIANMRPGDDQYNERWNYLFYWMGDKVYANVKEISDFFLNMDIINSLRKRVHDNDEEYNDYFFKIKKNEFINLKKLYDYSQNYDAIKIKIDSPDYECSREYNNYIVENHNLYNAIKAECLSDTTPYCKLYMNITKDTLAKKKSILNCHRVKDTVSSEERGPQRGSDLTGETTPTNSGNPTAIILPVLGVFVIFSLFYK
;
A
#
# COMPACT_ATOMS: atom_id res chain seq x y z
N MET A 1 -4.39 12.89 2.80
CA MET A 1 -3.37 12.05 2.13
C MET A 1 -3.34 12.46 0.67
N ASP A 2 -2.15 12.55 0.08
CA ASP A 2 -1.97 12.91 -1.33
C ASP A 2 -2.73 11.94 -2.26
N LYS A 3 -3.42 12.47 -3.28
CA LYS A 3 -4.30 11.68 -4.16
C LYS A 3 -3.52 10.74 -5.08
N ASP A 4 -2.25 11.03 -5.36
CA ASP A 4 -1.42 10.20 -6.21
C ASP A 4 -0.81 9.05 -5.41
N LEU A 5 -0.57 9.24 -4.12
CA LEU A 5 -0.15 8.18 -3.19
C LEU A 5 -1.28 7.18 -2.90
N VAL A 6 -2.54 7.63 -2.70
CA VAL A 6 -3.62 6.72 -2.26
C VAL A 6 -3.94 5.60 -3.26
N VAL A 7 -3.62 5.80 -4.54
CA VAL A 7 -3.87 4.83 -5.61
C VAL A 7 -2.72 3.85 -5.83
N LEU A 8 -1.58 4.06 -5.16
CA LEU A 8 -0.44 3.16 -5.26
C LEU A 8 -0.77 1.78 -4.66
N PRO A 9 -0.24 0.69 -5.22
CA PRO A 9 -0.52 -0.68 -4.79
C PRO A 9 -0.45 -0.89 -3.27
N SER A 10 0.64 -0.51 -2.61
CA SER A 10 0.79 -0.73 -1.17
C SER A 10 -0.21 0.09 -0.34
N PHE A 11 -0.44 1.36 -0.71
CA PHE A 11 -1.38 2.25 -0.02
C PHE A 11 -2.83 1.75 -0.15
N LYS A 12 -3.22 1.30 -1.34
CA LYS A 12 -4.53 0.70 -1.59
C LYS A 12 -4.70 -0.57 -0.76
N PHE A 13 -3.70 -1.44 -0.74
CA PHE A 13 -3.76 -2.70 0.01
C PHE A 13 -3.87 -2.46 1.52
N TYR A 14 -3.05 -1.58 2.07
CA TYR A 14 -3.12 -1.21 3.49
C TYR A 14 -4.45 -0.56 3.85
N SER A 15 -5.01 0.27 2.98
CA SER A 15 -6.36 0.80 3.19
C SER A 15 -7.42 -0.30 3.26
N ASN A 16 -7.28 -1.39 2.50
CA ASN A 16 -8.19 -2.54 2.59
C ASN A 16 -8.01 -3.30 3.91
N LEU A 17 -6.77 -3.48 4.38
CA LEU A 17 -6.51 -4.11 5.69
C LEU A 17 -7.05 -3.25 6.84
N ASP A 18 -6.89 -1.92 6.78
CA ASP A 18 -7.39 -0.99 7.81
C ASP A 18 -8.92 -0.94 7.85
N LYS A 19 -9.58 -1.00 6.70
CA LYS A 19 -11.04 -1.05 6.65
C LYS A 19 -11.58 -2.34 7.24
N GLY A 20 -10.83 -3.44 7.08
CA GLY A 20 -11.35 -4.78 7.27
C GLY A 20 -12.56 -5.03 6.36
N ASN A 21 -13.14 -6.22 6.44
CA ASN A 21 -14.50 -6.41 5.94
C ASN A 21 -15.29 -7.16 7.00
N LYS A 22 -16.00 -6.37 7.81
CA LYS A 22 -16.84 -6.81 8.93
C LYS A 22 -17.90 -7.84 8.55
N ASN A 23 -18.24 -7.92 7.27
CA ASN A 23 -19.24 -8.83 6.74
C ASN A 23 -18.62 -10.10 6.13
N LEU A 24 -17.29 -10.22 6.06
CA LEU A 24 -16.65 -11.45 5.59
C LEU A 24 -16.86 -12.56 6.62
N ILE A 25 -17.43 -13.65 6.14
CA ILE A 25 -17.59 -14.88 6.90
C ILE A 25 -16.23 -15.58 6.95
N TYR A 26 -15.96 -16.32 8.03
CA TYR A 26 -14.77 -17.14 8.19
C TYR A 26 -14.58 -18.25 7.14
N GLY A 27 -15.58 -18.48 6.27
CA GLY A 27 -15.59 -19.56 5.29
C GLY A 27 -15.32 -20.93 5.92
N HIS A 28 -14.54 -21.75 5.23
CA HIS A 28 -14.12 -23.08 5.71
C HIS A 28 -13.18 -23.03 6.94
N ASN A 29 -12.69 -21.86 7.33
CA ASN A 29 -11.78 -21.67 8.47
C ASN A 29 -12.49 -21.17 9.74
N LYS A 30 -13.83 -21.26 9.82
CA LYS A 30 -14.62 -20.81 10.98
C LYS A 30 -14.06 -21.23 12.33
N ILE A 31 -13.89 -22.53 12.54
CA ILE A 31 -13.40 -23.09 13.83
C ILE A 31 -12.00 -22.55 14.15
N PHE A 32 -11.13 -22.44 13.14
CA PHE A 32 -9.78 -21.93 13.32
C PHE A 32 -9.79 -20.45 13.76
N PHE A 33 -10.60 -19.61 13.09
CA PHE A 33 -10.67 -18.21 13.46
C PHE A 33 -11.35 -17.99 14.82
N GLU A 34 -12.47 -18.67 15.07
CA GLU A 34 -13.25 -18.49 16.30
C GLU A 34 -12.52 -18.99 17.55
N ASN A 35 -11.83 -20.14 17.46
CA ASN A 35 -11.23 -20.75 18.63
C ASN A 35 -9.74 -20.41 18.76
N PHE A 36 -8.98 -20.46 17.66
CA PHE A 36 -7.53 -20.31 17.70
C PHE A 36 -7.11 -18.84 17.55
N ILE A 37 -7.49 -18.18 16.45
CA ILE A 37 -7.05 -16.81 16.17
C ILE A 37 -7.60 -15.84 17.23
N LYS A 38 -8.92 -15.85 17.49
CA LYS A 38 -9.51 -15.01 18.55
C LYS A 38 -8.91 -15.31 19.91
N GLY A 39 -8.77 -16.58 20.26
CA GLY A 39 -8.16 -17.02 21.51
C GLY A 39 -6.77 -16.43 21.68
N ARG A 40 -5.89 -16.61 20.69
CA ARG A 40 -4.52 -16.10 20.73
C ARG A 40 -4.46 -14.58 20.74
N LEU A 41 -5.26 -13.89 19.92
CA LEU A 41 -5.37 -12.44 19.97
C LEU A 41 -5.79 -11.96 21.36
N ASN A 42 -6.72 -12.64 22.04
CA ASN A 42 -7.17 -12.24 23.38
C ASN A 42 -6.04 -12.24 24.44
N TYR A 43 -5.03 -13.09 24.31
CA TYR A 43 -3.89 -13.15 25.23
C TYR A 43 -2.77 -12.16 24.92
N LEU A 44 -2.81 -11.46 23.77
CA LEU A 44 -1.82 -10.44 23.44
C LEU A 44 -2.15 -9.15 24.22
N GLU A 45 -1.47 -8.98 25.36
CA GLU A 45 -1.68 -7.88 26.31
C GLU A 45 -1.47 -6.50 25.64
N HIS A 46 -0.40 -6.37 24.86
CA HIS A 46 -0.04 -5.15 24.12
C HIS A 46 -0.91 -4.86 22.89
N MET A 47 -1.91 -5.69 22.61
CA MET A 47 -2.74 -5.57 21.40
C MET A 47 -4.22 -5.36 21.67
N SER A 48 -4.66 -5.23 22.93
CA SER A 48 -6.08 -5.12 23.32
C SER A 48 -6.92 -4.20 22.44
N ASN A 49 -6.39 -3.03 22.10
CA ASN A 49 -7.04 -2.01 21.27
C ASN A 49 -7.06 -2.30 19.76
N ILE A 50 -6.29 -3.28 19.25
CA ILE A 50 -6.19 -3.60 17.83
C ILE A 50 -6.68 -5.02 17.47
N LYS A 51 -7.11 -5.84 18.44
CA LYS A 51 -7.51 -7.24 18.23
C LYS A 51 -8.59 -7.40 17.17
N GLU A 52 -9.62 -6.56 17.19
CA GLU A 52 -10.72 -6.61 16.20
C GLU A 52 -10.21 -6.30 14.79
N ASN A 53 -9.42 -5.22 14.64
CA ASN A 53 -8.84 -4.85 13.35
C ASN A 53 -7.92 -5.94 12.80
N LEU A 54 -7.10 -6.56 13.65
CA LEU A 54 -6.23 -7.67 13.25
C LEU A 54 -7.06 -8.87 12.79
N LEU A 55 -8.11 -9.23 13.55
CA LEU A 55 -8.99 -10.33 13.20
C LEU A 55 -9.65 -10.09 11.82
N GLU A 56 -10.19 -8.90 11.59
CA GLU A 56 -10.82 -8.54 10.31
C GLU A 56 -9.83 -8.60 9.14
N ALA A 57 -8.60 -8.09 9.32
CA ALA A 57 -7.55 -8.17 8.31
C ALA A 57 -7.12 -9.62 8.03
N PHE A 58 -7.02 -10.47 9.06
CA PHE A 58 -6.68 -11.88 8.88
C PHE A 58 -7.77 -12.63 8.11
N ILE A 59 -9.05 -12.35 8.40
CA ILE A 59 -10.19 -12.90 7.65
C ILE A 59 -10.12 -12.44 6.20
N TYR A 60 -9.86 -11.15 5.96
CA TYR A 60 -9.73 -10.61 4.60
C TYR A 60 -8.64 -11.36 3.81
N ILE A 61 -7.43 -11.48 4.36
CA ILE A 61 -6.32 -12.19 3.72
C ILE A 61 -6.64 -13.66 3.45
N ALA A 62 -7.34 -14.31 4.39
CA ALA A 62 -7.72 -15.72 4.24
C ALA A 62 -8.83 -15.98 3.22
N ASN A 63 -9.61 -14.95 2.89
CA ASN A 63 -10.67 -15.04 1.89
C ASN A 63 -10.21 -14.60 0.49
N MET A 64 -9.02 -14.02 0.36
CA MET A 64 -8.46 -13.71 -0.97
C MET A 64 -8.25 -15.00 -1.77
N ARG A 65 -8.49 -14.92 -3.07
CA ARG A 65 -8.43 -16.05 -4.01
C ARG A 65 -7.30 -15.88 -5.02
N PRO A 66 -6.71 -16.98 -5.53
CA PRO A 66 -5.83 -16.90 -6.68
C PRO A 66 -6.48 -16.13 -7.83
N GLY A 67 -5.79 -15.10 -8.33
CA GLY A 67 -6.31 -14.18 -9.35
C GLY A 67 -6.80 -12.84 -8.80
N ASP A 68 -7.04 -12.70 -7.50
CA ASP A 68 -7.30 -11.40 -6.89
C ASP A 68 -6.07 -10.48 -7.02
N ASP A 69 -6.34 -9.18 -7.16
CA ASP A 69 -5.31 -8.14 -7.19
C ASP A 69 -4.38 -8.28 -5.97
N GLN A 70 -3.06 -8.26 -6.22
CA GLN A 70 -2.02 -8.39 -5.19
C GLN A 70 -2.09 -9.68 -4.34
N TYR A 71 -2.80 -10.73 -4.79
CA TYR A 71 -2.93 -12.00 -4.07
C TYR A 71 -1.57 -12.57 -3.64
N ASN A 72 -0.58 -12.62 -4.55
CA ASN A 72 0.72 -13.22 -4.25
C ASN A 72 1.51 -12.45 -3.17
N GLU A 73 1.27 -11.15 -3.05
CA GLU A 73 1.98 -10.25 -2.14
C GLU A 73 1.28 -10.07 -0.79
N ARG A 74 0.04 -10.57 -0.66
CA ARG A 74 -0.84 -10.37 0.50
C ARG A 74 -0.20 -10.70 1.85
N TRP A 75 0.66 -11.72 1.87
CA TRP A 75 1.37 -12.15 3.08
C TRP A 75 2.38 -11.08 3.51
N ASN A 76 3.26 -10.64 2.61
CA ASN A 76 4.21 -9.57 2.92
C ASN A 76 3.51 -8.26 3.30
N TYR A 77 2.41 -7.90 2.62
CA TYR A 77 1.59 -6.76 3.04
C TYR A 77 1.03 -6.94 4.45
N LEU A 78 0.46 -8.11 4.77
CA LEU A 78 -0.04 -8.39 6.10
C LEU A 78 1.07 -8.29 7.16
N PHE A 79 2.26 -8.83 6.88
CA PHE A 79 3.40 -8.77 7.79
C PHE A 79 3.78 -7.32 8.12
N TYR A 80 3.99 -6.49 7.10
CA TYR A 80 4.39 -5.09 7.33
C TYR A 80 3.27 -4.25 7.94
N TRP A 81 2.01 -4.50 7.55
CA TRP A 81 0.88 -3.79 8.13
C TRP A 81 0.66 -4.14 9.61
N MET A 82 0.73 -5.43 9.94
CA MET A 82 0.61 -5.88 11.33
C MET A 82 1.80 -5.37 12.15
N GLY A 83 3.01 -5.49 11.62
CA GLY A 83 4.24 -5.09 12.31
C GLY A 83 4.26 -3.60 12.67
N ASP A 84 3.73 -2.72 11.81
CA ASP A 84 3.56 -1.29 12.14
C ASP A 84 2.70 -1.10 13.41
N LYS A 85 1.60 -1.85 13.52
CA LYS A 85 0.71 -1.79 14.68
C LYS A 85 1.33 -2.42 15.92
N VAL A 86 2.08 -3.51 15.77
CA VAL A 86 2.80 -4.14 16.88
C VAL A 86 3.87 -3.19 17.42
N TYR A 87 4.73 -2.65 16.56
CA TYR A 87 5.78 -1.71 16.96
C TYR A 87 5.26 -0.35 17.42
N ALA A 88 3.99 -0.02 17.21
CA ALA A 88 3.35 1.10 17.88
C ALA A 88 3.15 0.88 19.38
N ASN A 89 3.07 -0.39 19.82
CA ASN A 89 2.76 -0.77 21.21
C ASN A 89 3.93 -1.43 21.95
N VAL A 90 4.94 -1.94 21.23
CA VAL A 90 6.11 -2.62 21.83
C VAL A 90 7.44 -1.97 21.43
N LYS A 91 8.48 -2.19 22.22
CA LYS A 91 9.84 -1.68 21.99
C LYS A 91 10.85 -2.80 21.75
N GLU A 92 10.75 -3.88 22.51
CA GLU A 92 11.71 -4.98 22.45
C GLU A 92 11.41 -5.95 21.30
N ILE A 93 12.48 -6.52 20.73
CA ILE A 93 12.38 -7.49 19.64
C ILE A 93 11.66 -8.76 20.11
N SER A 94 11.88 -9.18 21.36
CA SER A 94 11.19 -10.34 21.95
C SER A 94 9.68 -10.15 21.98
N ASP A 95 9.23 -8.95 22.37
CA ASP A 95 7.81 -8.64 22.40
C ASP A 95 7.25 -8.61 21.00
N PHE A 96 7.95 -7.99 20.04
CA PHE A 96 7.56 -8.00 18.64
C PHE A 96 7.39 -9.43 18.11
N PHE A 97 8.35 -10.31 18.36
CA PHE A 97 8.28 -11.71 17.94
C PHE A 97 7.06 -12.43 18.51
N LEU A 98 6.86 -12.37 19.84
CA LEU A 98 5.73 -13.04 20.51
C LEU A 98 4.38 -12.58 19.95
N ASN A 99 4.30 -11.31 19.62
CA ASN A 99 3.12 -10.64 19.10
C ASN A 99 2.88 -10.92 17.60
N MET A 100 3.94 -11.06 16.80
CA MET A 100 3.85 -11.30 15.36
C MET A 100 3.68 -12.77 14.98
N ASP A 101 4.12 -13.73 15.80
CA ASP A 101 4.14 -15.16 15.46
C ASP A 101 2.77 -15.76 15.06
N ILE A 102 1.66 -15.14 15.49
CA ILE A 102 0.32 -15.52 15.04
C ILE A 102 0.17 -15.52 13.51
N ILE A 103 0.95 -14.70 12.79
CA ILE A 103 0.94 -14.66 11.33
C ILE A 103 1.45 -15.96 10.70
N ASN A 104 2.39 -16.67 11.33
CA ASN A 104 2.84 -17.99 10.88
C ASN A 104 1.70 -19.01 10.99
N SER A 105 0.98 -18.99 12.12
CA SER A 105 -0.16 -19.88 12.34
C SER A 105 -1.26 -19.64 11.30
N LEU A 106 -1.55 -18.37 10.99
CA LEU A 106 -2.49 -18.01 9.94
C LEU A 106 -2.01 -18.49 8.57
N ARG A 107 -0.75 -18.23 8.20
CA ARG A 107 -0.19 -18.59 6.89
C ARG A 107 -0.19 -20.09 6.66
N LYS A 108 0.30 -20.89 7.62
CA LYS A 108 0.26 -22.37 7.54
C LYS A 108 -1.14 -22.90 7.27
N ARG A 109 -2.13 -22.36 7.98
CA ARG A 109 -3.52 -22.85 7.89
C ARG A 109 -4.19 -22.50 6.56
N VAL A 110 -3.83 -21.35 5.99
CA VAL A 110 -4.55 -20.75 4.86
C VAL A 110 -3.81 -20.95 3.54
N HIS A 111 -2.50 -21.16 3.57
CA HIS A 111 -1.66 -21.33 2.39
C HIS A 111 -1.30 -22.80 2.22
N ASP A 112 -1.58 -23.35 1.03
CA ASP A 112 -1.55 -24.79 0.73
C ASP A 112 -0.17 -25.49 0.79
N ASN A 113 0.87 -24.83 1.30
CA ASN A 113 2.25 -25.32 1.32
C ASN A 113 2.87 -25.36 2.73
N ASP A 114 2.09 -25.13 3.80
CA ASP A 114 2.60 -25.03 5.18
C ASP A 114 3.74 -23.99 5.35
N GLU A 115 3.83 -23.02 4.44
CA GLU A 115 4.92 -22.04 4.44
C GLU A 115 4.86 -21.08 5.62
N GLU A 116 6.01 -20.85 6.23
CA GLU A 116 6.23 -19.88 7.29
C GLU A 116 7.02 -18.67 6.79
N TYR A 117 6.97 -17.59 7.55
CA TYR A 117 7.96 -16.54 7.36
C TYR A 117 9.33 -17.03 7.80
N ASN A 118 10.36 -16.62 7.08
CA ASN A 118 11.72 -16.86 7.49
C ASN A 118 11.99 -16.19 8.86
N ASP A 119 12.69 -16.87 9.75
CA ASP A 119 13.15 -16.37 11.05
C ASP A 119 13.71 -14.94 11.05
N TYR A 120 14.37 -14.52 9.96
CA TYR A 120 14.93 -13.17 9.84
C TYR A 120 13.88 -12.08 10.04
N PHE A 121 12.64 -12.30 9.60
CA PHE A 121 11.53 -11.35 9.77
C PHE A 121 11.25 -11.03 11.24
N PHE A 122 11.58 -11.94 12.16
CA PHE A 122 11.33 -11.79 13.59
C PHE A 122 12.58 -11.37 14.38
N LYS A 123 13.71 -11.11 13.69
CA LYS A 123 15.00 -10.76 14.29
C LYS A 123 15.45 -9.34 13.95
N ILE A 124 14.54 -8.51 13.46
CA ILE A 124 14.79 -7.10 13.07
C ILE A 124 14.25 -6.13 14.11
N LYS A 125 15.01 -5.08 14.40
CA LYS A 125 14.62 -3.98 15.30
C LYS A 125 13.58 -3.06 14.63
N LYS A 126 12.91 -2.24 15.43
CA LYS A 126 11.89 -1.29 14.94
C LYS A 126 12.37 -0.37 13.81
N ASN A 127 13.57 0.20 13.91
CA ASN A 127 14.13 1.08 12.87
C ASN A 127 14.43 0.31 11.57
N GLU A 128 15.03 -0.87 11.68
CA GLU A 128 15.29 -1.79 10.57
C GLU A 128 13.98 -2.21 9.88
N PHE A 129 12.96 -2.55 10.68
CA PHE A 129 11.62 -2.86 10.20
C PHE A 129 11.00 -1.71 9.40
N ILE A 130 11.05 -0.47 9.94
CA ILE A 130 10.52 0.71 9.24
C ILE A 130 11.21 0.90 7.88
N ASN A 131 12.54 0.71 7.84
CA ASN A 131 13.31 0.83 6.60
C ASN A 131 12.95 -0.29 5.59
N LEU A 132 12.85 -1.54 6.04
CA LEU A 132 12.44 -2.66 5.19
C LEU A 132 11.03 -2.49 4.64
N LYS A 133 10.10 -2.02 5.48
CA LYS A 133 8.73 -1.72 5.07
C LYS A 133 8.71 -0.68 3.96
N LYS A 134 9.36 0.47 4.19
CA LYS A 134 9.46 1.54 3.18
C LYS A 134 10.04 1.03 1.86
N LEU A 135 11.11 0.24 1.94
CA LEU A 135 11.74 -0.34 0.75
C LEU A 135 10.81 -1.31 0.02
N TYR A 136 10.13 -2.20 0.76
CA TYR A 136 9.16 -3.13 0.19
C TYR A 136 8.00 -2.36 -0.46
N ASP A 137 7.41 -1.39 0.23
CA ASP A 137 6.33 -0.55 -0.31
C ASP A 137 6.75 0.15 -1.60
N TYR A 138 7.97 0.70 -1.62
CA TYR A 138 8.53 1.30 -2.82
C TYR A 138 8.72 0.29 -3.95
N SER A 139 9.18 -0.93 -3.66
CA SER A 139 9.37 -1.97 -4.68
C SER A 139 8.05 -2.39 -5.34
N GLN A 140 6.99 -2.48 -4.53
CA GLN A 140 5.62 -2.80 -4.96
C GLN A 140 4.98 -1.65 -5.76
N ASN A 141 5.27 -0.41 -5.38
CA ASN A 141 4.69 0.77 -6.01
C ASN A 141 5.41 1.20 -7.30
N TYR A 142 6.64 0.72 -7.51
CA TYR A 142 7.53 1.22 -8.54
C TYR A 142 6.92 1.25 -9.94
N ASP A 143 6.25 0.19 -10.38
CA ASP A 143 5.75 0.11 -11.77
C ASP A 143 4.57 1.07 -11.99
N ALA A 144 3.69 1.21 -10.98
CA ALA A 144 2.62 2.19 -11.00
C ALA A 144 3.15 3.62 -11.00
N ILE A 145 4.21 3.90 -10.22
CA ILE A 145 4.91 5.19 -10.23
C ILE A 145 5.49 5.47 -11.62
N LYS A 146 6.23 4.50 -12.17
CA LYS A 146 6.89 4.65 -13.47
C LYS A 146 5.90 5.01 -14.57
N ILE A 147 4.81 4.25 -14.70
CA ILE A 147 3.76 4.51 -15.70
C ILE A 147 3.21 5.94 -15.56
N LYS A 148 3.05 6.41 -14.33
CA LYS A 148 2.47 7.72 -14.06
C LYS A 148 3.42 8.87 -14.39
N ILE A 149 4.69 8.78 -13.99
CA ILE A 149 5.68 9.84 -14.23
C ILE A 149 6.18 9.89 -15.68
N ASP A 150 6.09 8.77 -16.41
CA ASP A 150 6.43 8.70 -17.84
C ASP A 150 5.38 9.42 -18.73
N SER A 151 4.22 9.77 -18.17
CA SER A 151 3.21 10.57 -18.87
C SER A 151 3.72 12.01 -19.10
N PRO A 152 3.79 12.51 -20.35
CA PRO A 152 4.39 13.81 -20.66
C PRO A 152 3.74 15.01 -19.96
N ASP A 153 2.43 14.93 -19.72
CA ASP A 153 1.63 16.00 -19.13
C ASP A 153 1.46 15.84 -17.61
N TYR A 154 2.07 14.81 -17.02
CA TYR A 154 1.94 14.57 -15.59
C TYR A 154 2.91 15.44 -14.78
N GLU A 155 2.33 16.15 -13.83
CA GLU A 155 3.07 16.92 -12.84
C GLU A 155 2.84 16.31 -11.46
N CYS A 156 3.93 15.86 -10.83
CA CYS A 156 3.87 15.29 -9.50
C CYS A 156 3.41 16.34 -8.49
N SER A 157 2.59 15.95 -7.53
CA SER A 157 2.52 16.71 -6.28
C SER A 157 3.87 16.67 -5.55
N ARG A 158 4.08 17.62 -4.64
CA ARG A 158 5.29 17.66 -3.82
C ARG A 158 5.43 16.41 -2.96
N GLU A 159 4.33 15.96 -2.35
CA GLU A 159 4.27 14.77 -1.49
C GLU A 159 4.60 13.50 -2.27
N TYR A 160 4.08 13.36 -3.50
CA TYR A 160 4.36 12.23 -4.36
C TYR A 160 5.83 12.20 -4.80
N ASN A 161 6.38 13.35 -5.19
CA ASN A 161 7.80 13.47 -5.52
C ASN A 161 8.70 13.15 -4.30
N ASN A 162 8.37 13.68 -3.13
CA ASN A 162 9.11 13.39 -1.89
C ASN A 162 9.10 11.90 -1.56
N TYR A 163 7.95 11.23 -1.70
CA TYR A 163 7.86 9.78 -1.52
C TYR A 163 8.83 9.04 -2.43
N ILE A 164 8.92 9.41 -3.71
CA ILE A 164 9.83 8.76 -4.67
C ILE A 164 11.29 9.00 -4.27
N VAL A 165 11.66 10.26 -4.04
CA VAL A 165 13.05 10.66 -3.73
C VAL A 165 13.53 10.04 -2.41
N GLU A 166 12.73 10.12 -1.35
CA GLU A 166 13.09 9.58 -0.04
C GLU A 166 13.29 8.06 -0.08
N ASN A 167 12.40 7.32 -0.74
CA ASN A 167 12.52 5.86 -0.83
C ASN A 167 13.67 5.43 -1.74
N HIS A 168 13.97 6.19 -2.80
CA HIS A 168 15.15 5.93 -3.62
C HIS A 168 16.45 6.16 -2.85
N ASN A 169 16.54 7.26 -2.08
CA ASN A 169 17.69 7.53 -1.23
C ASN A 169 17.85 6.46 -0.15
N LEU A 170 16.75 6.02 0.47
CA LEU A 170 16.75 4.92 1.42
C LEU A 170 17.28 3.63 0.79
N TYR A 171 16.81 3.26 -0.41
CA TYR A 171 17.34 2.10 -1.13
C TYR A 171 18.86 2.17 -1.32
N ASN A 172 19.38 3.32 -1.75
CA ASN A 172 20.83 3.49 -1.93
C ASN A 172 21.61 3.39 -0.62
N ALA A 173 21.06 3.94 0.47
CA ALA A 173 21.67 3.85 1.80
C ALA A 173 21.74 2.39 2.29
N ILE A 174 20.63 1.66 2.23
CA ILE A 174 20.57 0.24 2.65
C ILE A 174 21.48 -0.61 1.75
N LYS A 175 21.51 -0.33 0.44
CA LYS A 175 22.41 -1.03 -0.48
C LYS A 175 23.87 -0.87 -0.10
N ALA A 176 24.28 0.33 0.30
CA ALA A 176 25.66 0.60 0.73
C ALA A 176 25.98 -0.06 2.08
N GLU A 177 25.04 -0.01 3.03
CA GLU A 177 25.14 -0.68 4.33
C GLU A 177 25.26 -2.21 4.19
N CYS A 178 24.49 -2.80 3.30
CA CYS A 178 24.36 -4.25 3.13
C CYS A 178 25.34 -4.87 2.11
N LEU A 179 26.41 -4.17 1.70
CA LEU A 179 27.36 -4.69 0.71
C LEU A 179 28.04 -6.00 1.12
N SER A 180 28.40 -6.13 2.41
CA SER A 180 29.05 -7.31 2.98
C SER A 180 28.42 -7.78 4.29
N ASP A 181 27.30 -7.18 4.68
CA ASP A 181 26.61 -7.53 5.91
C ASP A 181 25.65 -8.71 5.68
N THR A 182 25.65 -9.66 6.62
CA THR A 182 24.84 -10.87 6.62
C THR A 182 23.83 -10.91 7.77
N THR A 183 23.59 -9.76 8.42
CA THR A 183 22.52 -9.58 9.41
C THR A 183 21.14 -9.98 8.85
N PRO A 184 20.18 -10.33 9.71
CA PRO A 184 18.79 -10.56 9.30
C PRO A 184 18.22 -9.41 8.47
N TYR A 185 18.52 -8.16 8.84
CA TYR A 185 18.13 -6.95 8.10
C TYR A 185 18.62 -7.00 6.65
N CYS A 186 19.92 -7.21 6.44
CA CYS A 186 20.49 -7.23 5.09
C CYS A 186 20.04 -8.43 4.26
N LYS A 187 19.80 -9.59 4.90
CA LYS A 187 19.21 -10.76 4.20
C LYS A 187 17.80 -10.49 3.70
N LEU A 188 16.97 -9.79 4.49
CA LEU A 188 15.62 -9.39 4.06
C LEU A 188 15.68 -8.34 2.94
N TYR A 189 16.57 -7.36 3.04
CA TYR A 189 16.85 -6.41 1.97
C TYR A 189 17.22 -7.13 0.65
N MET A 190 18.11 -8.12 0.71
CA MET A 190 18.50 -8.90 -0.48
C MET A 190 17.31 -9.66 -1.07
N ASN A 191 16.42 -10.21 -0.24
CA ASN A 191 15.21 -10.88 -0.72
C ASN A 191 14.27 -9.90 -1.45
N ILE A 192 14.01 -8.73 -0.86
CA ILE A 192 13.17 -7.69 -1.50
C ILE A 192 13.79 -7.28 -2.85
N THR A 193 15.09 -7.04 -2.89
CA THR A 193 15.74 -6.46 -4.06
C THR A 193 16.01 -7.47 -5.18
N LYS A 194 16.28 -8.73 -4.86
CA LYS A 194 16.55 -9.79 -5.85
C LYS A 194 15.41 -9.95 -6.86
N ASP A 195 14.17 -9.84 -6.39
CA ASP A 195 13.00 -10.13 -7.22
C ASP A 195 12.40 -8.88 -7.87
N THR A 196 12.37 -7.74 -7.16
CA THR A 196 11.73 -6.51 -7.66
C THR A 196 12.74 -5.46 -8.15
N LEU A 197 13.67 -5.02 -7.31
CA LEU A 197 14.43 -3.78 -7.56
C LEU A 197 15.74 -3.97 -8.35
N ALA A 198 16.37 -5.13 -8.31
CA ALA A 198 17.62 -5.40 -9.06
C ALA A 198 17.41 -5.31 -10.59
N LYS A 199 16.18 -5.57 -11.05
CA LYS A 199 15.77 -5.40 -12.47
C LYS A 199 15.42 -3.95 -12.80
N LYS A 200 15.11 -3.14 -11.79
CA LYS A 200 14.61 -1.76 -11.88
C LYS A 200 15.79 -0.79 -11.75
N LYS A 201 16.54 -0.65 -12.84
CA LYS A 201 17.82 0.11 -12.88
C LYS A 201 17.66 1.64 -12.95
N SER A 202 16.47 2.15 -13.26
CA SER A 202 16.26 3.59 -13.45
C SER A 202 15.91 4.27 -12.12
N ILE A 203 16.59 5.36 -11.82
CA ILE A 203 16.12 6.31 -10.83
C ILE A 203 14.78 6.86 -11.34
N LEU A 204 13.71 6.73 -10.54
CA LEU A 204 12.43 7.35 -10.85
C LEU A 204 12.51 8.81 -10.42
N ASN A 205 12.27 9.72 -11.36
CA ASN A 205 12.24 11.15 -11.10
C ASN A 205 11.03 11.75 -11.79
N CYS A 206 10.31 12.63 -11.09
CA CYS A 206 9.27 13.43 -11.70
C CYS A 206 9.89 14.41 -12.70
N HIS A 207 9.36 14.46 -13.92
CA HIS A 207 9.80 15.46 -14.91
C HIS A 207 9.38 16.88 -14.51
N ARG A 208 8.22 17.01 -13.87
CA ARG A 208 7.66 18.26 -13.36
C ARG A 208 7.06 18.02 -11.99
N VAL A 209 7.19 19.01 -11.11
CA VAL A 209 6.60 19.02 -9.78
C VAL A 209 5.77 20.29 -9.66
N LYS A 210 4.54 20.18 -9.17
CA LYS A 210 3.65 21.33 -8.99
C LYS A 210 4.29 22.34 -8.05
N ASP A 211 4.42 23.58 -8.51
CA ASP A 211 4.80 24.69 -7.65
C ASP A 211 3.72 24.91 -6.59
N THR A 212 4.14 25.20 -5.36
CA THR A 212 3.21 25.58 -4.30
C THR A 212 2.55 26.89 -4.70
N VAL A 213 1.30 26.86 -5.13
CA VAL A 213 0.50 28.08 -5.24
C VAL A 213 0.33 28.63 -3.82
N SER A 214 1.12 29.65 -3.48
CA SER A 214 0.76 30.55 -2.40
C SER A 214 -0.58 31.17 -2.77
N SER A 215 -1.58 30.97 -1.93
CA SER A 215 -2.86 31.62 -2.02
C SER A 215 -2.67 33.13 -1.82
N GLU A 216 -2.61 33.89 -2.91
CA GLU A 216 -3.08 35.27 -2.96
C GLU A 216 -3.62 35.53 -4.38
N GLU A 217 -4.86 35.11 -4.64
CA GLU A 217 -5.70 35.89 -5.55
C GLU A 217 -5.99 37.24 -4.85
N ARG A 218 -5.06 38.19 -4.96
CA ARG A 218 -5.45 39.60 -4.94
C ARG A 218 -6.03 39.90 -6.31
N GLY A 219 -7.33 39.68 -6.43
CA GLY A 219 -8.11 40.28 -7.51
C GLY A 219 -7.88 41.80 -7.51
N PRO A 220 -7.69 42.45 -8.67
CA PRO A 220 -7.70 43.90 -8.72
C PRO A 220 -9.14 44.38 -8.55
N GLN A 221 -9.43 45.08 -7.45
CA GLN A 221 -10.63 45.91 -7.33
C GLN A 221 -10.33 47.38 -7.62
N ARG A 222 -11.33 47.99 -8.27
CA ARG A 222 -11.61 49.42 -8.60
C ARG A 222 -11.15 49.88 -9.99
N GLY A 223 -12.03 50.44 -10.83
CA GLY A 223 -13.47 50.69 -10.72
C GLY A 223 -13.97 51.70 -11.77
N SER A 224 -15.30 51.78 -11.95
CA SER A 224 -16.11 52.86 -12.58
C SER A 224 -15.85 53.07 -14.10
N ASP A 225 -16.83 53.22 -15.02
CA ASP A 225 -18.25 53.60 -14.96
C ASP A 225 -18.94 53.29 -16.32
N LEU A 226 -20.26 53.52 -16.37
CA LEU A 226 -21.16 53.69 -17.54
C LEU A 226 -21.99 52.48 -18.04
N THR A 227 -23.16 52.36 -17.39
CA THR A 227 -24.54 52.34 -17.93
C THR A 227 -24.82 51.85 -19.36
N GLY A 228 -25.76 50.90 -19.45
CA GLY A 228 -26.58 50.63 -20.63
C GLY A 228 -27.53 49.43 -20.43
N GLU A 229 -28.79 49.71 -20.11
CA GLU A 229 -29.90 48.73 -20.04
C GLU A 229 -30.20 48.06 -21.39
N THR A 230 -30.49 46.74 -21.40
CA THR A 230 -31.83 46.17 -21.75
C THR A 230 -31.78 44.63 -21.79
N THR A 231 -32.75 43.99 -21.13
CA THR A 231 -33.17 42.57 -21.28
C THR A 231 -34.46 42.50 -22.11
N PRO A 232 -35.02 41.32 -22.44
CA PRO A 232 -34.48 39.94 -22.50
C PRO A 232 -34.79 39.30 -23.88
N THR A 233 -34.54 38.00 -24.10
CA THR A 233 -35.52 37.04 -24.68
C THR A 233 -34.87 35.67 -25.01
N ASN A 234 -35.48 34.61 -24.45
CA ASN A 234 -35.61 33.21 -24.90
C ASN A 234 -34.38 32.34 -25.20
N SER A 235 -34.19 31.22 -24.49
CA SER A 235 -34.90 29.92 -24.54
C SER A 235 -34.21 28.93 -25.49
N GLY A 236 -33.69 27.84 -24.93
CA GLY A 236 -33.24 26.69 -25.72
C GLY A 236 -32.24 25.81 -24.99
N ASN A 237 -32.71 24.95 -24.07
CA ASN A 237 -32.15 23.60 -23.92
C ASN A 237 -32.87 22.73 -24.97
N PRO A 238 -32.18 21.85 -25.70
CA PRO A 238 -31.82 20.52 -25.18
C PRO A 238 -30.45 20.05 -25.79
N THR A 239 -29.81 18.91 -25.53
CA THR A 239 -30.18 17.54 -25.23
C THR A 239 -28.93 16.84 -24.67
N ALA A 240 -29.12 15.92 -23.73
CA ALA A 240 -28.09 14.97 -23.33
C ALA A 240 -27.76 14.01 -24.48
N ILE A 241 -26.47 13.88 -24.81
CA ILE A 241 -25.99 12.84 -25.72
C ILE A 241 -25.66 11.61 -24.85
N ILE A 242 -26.56 10.63 -24.89
CA ILE A 242 -26.33 9.27 -24.41
C ILE A 242 -25.45 8.59 -25.47
N LEU A 243 -24.19 8.31 -25.14
CA LEU A 243 -23.33 7.45 -25.94
C LEU A 243 -23.56 5.99 -25.55
N PRO A 244 -23.80 5.08 -26.51
CA PRO A 244 -24.03 3.67 -26.22
C PRO A 244 -22.73 2.97 -25.83
N VAL A 245 -22.84 2.19 -24.75
CA VAL A 245 -21.86 1.19 -24.34
C VAL A 245 -21.82 0.10 -25.42
N LEU A 246 -20.69 -0.03 -26.11
CA LEU A 246 -20.33 -1.24 -26.85
C LEU A 246 -18.99 -1.72 -26.33
N GLY A 247 -19.05 -2.80 -25.56
CA GLY A 247 -17.88 -3.48 -25.03
C GLY A 247 -17.18 -4.34 -26.07
N VAL A 248 -15.93 -4.66 -25.77
CA VAL A 248 -15.32 -5.93 -26.13
C VAL A 248 -14.42 -6.34 -24.96
N PHE A 249 -14.85 -7.32 -24.19
CA PHE A 249 -13.97 -8.08 -23.31
C PHE A 249 -13.14 -9.00 -24.20
N VAL A 250 -11.86 -8.69 -24.42
CA VAL A 250 -10.91 -9.66 -24.97
C VAL A 250 -10.29 -10.41 -23.80
N ILE A 251 -10.83 -11.60 -23.55
CA ILE A 251 -10.23 -12.58 -22.64
C ILE A 251 -9.00 -13.17 -23.34
N PHE A 252 -7.80 -12.75 -22.94
CA PHE A 252 -6.58 -13.50 -23.25
C PHE A 252 -6.33 -14.52 -22.14
N SER A 253 -6.94 -15.69 -22.28
CA SER A 253 -6.53 -16.89 -21.55
C SER A 253 -5.27 -17.45 -22.21
N LEU A 254 -4.09 -17.06 -21.72
CA LEU A 254 -2.86 -17.78 -22.03
C LEU A 254 -2.58 -18.78 -20.90
N PHE A 255 -2.86 -20.03 -21.24
CA PHE A 255 -2.40 -21.23 -20.55
C PHE A 255 -0.88 -21.20 -20.41
N TYR A 256 -0.39 -21.40 -19.18
CA TYR A 256 0.98 -21.87 -18.96
C TYR A 256 0.94 -23.23 -18.29
N LYS A 257 1.67 -24.14 -18.93
CA LYS A 257 1.98 -25.51 -18.54
C LYS A 257 3.32 -25.53 -17.83
#